data_AF-A0A0G1WH70-F1
#
_entry.id   AF-A0A0G1WH70-F1
#
_cell.length_a   1.000
_cell.length_b   1.000
_cell.length_c   1.000
_cell.angle_alpha   90.00
_cell.angle_beta   90.00
_cell.angle_gamma   90.00
#
_symmetry.space_group_name_H-M   'P 1'
#
loop_
_entity.id
_entity.type
_entity.pdbx_description
1 polymer ?
#
loop_
_entity_poly.entity_id
_entity_poly.type
_entity_poly.pdbx_seq_one_letter_code
_entity_poly.pdbx_strand_id
1 'polypeptide(L)'
;MKILLVWPVPNPEISVLLKELTDAGHEIVYWVGYHSVSHLTPKGAIFHDHYDAWDGKPADALKDASFPPPSLELIERLYRTESIVLSMMDKHYDTAPVNERKHIYYSMLSYWTGVLDTVNPDAVVFAIVPHTVYNYILYELARLRELPTPCFEDTYVGSHLLFYDDFWTGSKELRTELRRSSSANLHDLPVDLQTYFDRFSRTEAQPFYMAQQKAVGSGLGLLYHRSFIALSGLLSGKTFVLTWRFLKRLFEDNLAREYGEVVSISKISEPYVYFPLNMQPERSTSPQGDVFQDQILVAETVAASLPKGWRLVIKEHPSQWWLRGKTRYSSARYRGYYLRLARIPRTTLVPTFSNTFELTKGAQSVVVITGTPGWEAIMRNIPTIVFGIPWYRDCPGVAQVANVDECRTALSKVESGGLKSTPDGVISFLAALDAVSIRAFIHDQIGQSENMSGAESFQNIALKLKSVLQGVTQLR
;
A
#
# COMPACT_ATOMS: atom_id res chain seq x y z
N MET A 1 8.14 -5.61 29.01
CA MET A 1 6.85 -5.33 28.33
C MET A 1 6.37 -6.60 27.65
N LYS A 2 5.07 -6.88 27.71
CA LYS A 2 4.38 -7.89 26.93
C LYS A 2 4.10 -7.37 25.52
N ILE A 3 4.48 -8.12 24.50
CA ILE A 3 4.37 -7.73 23.09
C ILE A 3 3.46 -8.70 22.36
N LEU A 4 2.46 -8.14 21.67
CA LEU A 4 1.77 -8.82 20.57
C LEU A 4 2.49 -8.47 19.27
N LEU A 5 3.09 -9.47 18.62
CA LEU A 5 3.88 -9.31 17.40
C LEU A 5 3.07 -9.74 16.17
N VAL A 6 2.86 -8.85 15.21
CA VAL A 6 2.27 -9.15 13.90
C VAL A 6 3.37 -9.08 12.84
N TRP A 7 3.97 -10.22 12.54
CA TRP A 7 5.12 -10.29 11.66
C TRP A 7 5.05 -11.49 10.69
N PRO A 8 4.13 -11.45 9.70
CA PRO A 8 3.97 -12.53 8.74
C PRO A 8 5.05 -12.44 7.65
N VAL A 9 6.25 -12.93 7.96
CA VAL A 9 7.33 -13.16 6.98
C VAL A 9 7.74 -14.63 7.01
N PRO A 10 7.93 -15.29 5.86
CA PRO A 10 8.24 -16.72 5.83
C PRO A 10 9.71 -17.02 6.13
N ASN A 11 10.48 -15.98 6.49
CA ASN A 11 11.93 -16.00 6.60
C ASN A 11 12.40 -16.46 8.00
N PRO A 12 13.22 -17.53 8.12
CA PRO A 12 13.81 -17.97 9.38
C PRO A 12 14.64 -16.91 10.13
N GLU A 13 15.19 -15.92 9.43
CA GLU A 13 15.94 -14.82 10.04
C GLU A 13 15.11 -13.94 10.99
N ILE A 14 13.78 -14.10 11.00
CA ILE A 14 12.91 -13.54 12.04
C ILE A 14 13.34 -13.94 13.46
N SER A 15 14.01 -15.08 13.62
CA SER A 15 14.58 -15.54 14.89
C SER A 15 15.54 -14.52 15.51
N VAL A 16 16.25 -13.72 14.69
CA VAL A 16 17.10 -12.63 15.16
C VAL A 16 16.27 -11.59 15.91
N LEU A 17 15.18 -11.12 15.30
CA LEU A 17 14.27 -10.15 15.93
C LEU A 17 13.65 -10.70 17.22
N LEU A 18 13.16 -11.94 17.20
CA LEU A 18 12.55 -12.58 18.37
C LEU A 18 13.54 -12.68 19.54
N LYS A 19 14.79 -13.08 19.25
CA LYS A 19 15.86 -13.19 20.24
C LYS A 19 16.22 -11.81 20.81
N GLU A 20 16.48 -10.82 19.97
CA GLU A 20 16.90 -9.49 20.42
C GLU A 20 15.83 -8.79 21.28
N LEU A 21 14.54 -8.97 20.97
CA LEU A 21 13.46 -8.46 21.82
C LEU A 21 13.42 -9.19 23.17
N THR A 22 13.62 -10.51 23.18
CA THR A 22 13.66 -11.31 24.41
C THR A 22 14.86 -10.94 25.29
N ASP A 23 16.04 -10.80 24.69
CA ASP A 23 17.28 -10.40 25.37
C ASP A 23 17.20 -8.97 25.93
N ALA A 24 16.37 -8.11 25.33
CA ALA A 24 16.05 -6.80 25.85
C ALA A 24 15.02 -6.81 27.01
N GLY A 25 14.57 -7.99 27.46
CA GLY A 25 13.62 -8.14 28.56
C GLY A 25 12.15 -7.98 28.16
N HIS A 26 11.83 -8.03 26.86
CA HIS A 26 10.46 -8.06 26.39
C HIS A 26 9.94 -9.50 26.32
N GLU A 27 8.67 -9.69 26.68
CA GLU A 27 7.99 -10.98 26.61
C GLU A 27 7.07 -10.97 25.39
N ILE A 28 7.32 -11.83 24.41
CA ILE A 28 6.40 -11.99 23.28
C ILE A 28 5.29 -12.92 23.74
N VAL A 29 4.07 -12.40 23.91
CA VAL A 29 2.92 -13.15 24.45
C VAL A 29 2.05 -13.75 23.34
N TYR A 30 2.11 -13.17 22.15
CA TYR A 30 1.32 -13.60 21.00
C TYR A 30 2.03 -13.20 19.71
N TRP A 31 2.11 -14.12 18.75
CA TRP A 31 2.77 -13.90 17.47
C TRP A 31 1.90 -14.37 16.31
N VAL A 32 1.56 -13.43 15.41
CA VAL A 32 1.00 -13.75 14.10
C VAL A 32 2.14 -13.88 13.08
N GLY A 33 2.30 -15.07 12.51
CA GLY A 33 3.37 -15.41 11.57
C GLY A 33 2.92 -16.39 10.49
N TYR A 34 3.80 -16.73 9.54
CA TYR A 34 3.50 -17.84 8.61
C TYR A 34 3.76 -19.18 9.30
N HIS A 35 2.90 -20.18 9.02
CA HIS A 35 3.07 -21.53 9.57
C HIS A 35 4.47 -22.12 9.38
N SER A 36 5.17 -21.80 8.28
CA SER A 36 6.54 -22.28 7.99
C SER A 36 7.56 -21.93 9.06
N VAL A 37 7.35 -20.83 9.81
CA VAL A 37 8.23 -20.36 10.87
C VAL A 37 7.65 -20.57 12.29
N SER A 38 6.53 -21.28 12.40
CA SER A 38 5.84 -21.53 13.68
C SER A 38 6.72 -22.23 14.73
N HIS A 39 7.67 -23.06 14.30
CA HIS A 39 8.64 -23.74 15.18
C HIS A 39 9.60 -22.77 15.91
N LEU A 40 9.69 -21.51 15.46
CA LEU A 40 10.49 -20.45 16.09
C LEU A 40 9.72 -19.69 17.18
N THR A 41 8.48 -20.09 17.48
CA THR A 41 7.63 -19.38 18.44
C THR A 41 8.30 -19.30 19.82
N PRO A 42 8.43 -18.10 20.41
CA PRO A 42 8.98 -17.94 21.75
C PRO A 42 8.21 -18.77 22.78
N LYS A 43 8.93 -19.31 23.77
CA LYS A 43 8.32 -20.16 24.80
C LYS A 43 7.24 -19.39 25.57
N GLY A 44 6.02 -19.94 25.60
CA GLY A 44 4.87 -19.33 26.28
C GLY A 44 4.04 -18.39 25.40
N ALA A 45 4.51 -18.05 24.19
CA ALA A 45 3.74 -17.25 23.25
C ALA A 45 2.66 -18.09 22.56
N ILE A 46 1.50 -17.49 22.29
CA ILE A 46 0.49 -18.05 21.40
C ILE A 46 0.91 -17.77 19.95
N PHE A 47 0.99 -18.81 19.12
CA PHE A 47 1.18 -18.66 17.67
C PHE A 47 -0.16 -18.63 16.94
N HIS A 48 -0.32 -17.71 15.99
CA HIS A 48 -1.47 -17.64 15.08
C HIS A 48 -0.99 -17.58 13.65
N ASP A 49 -1.43 -18.53 12.82
CA ASP A 49 -1.09 -18.49 11.39
C ASP A 49 -1.73 -17.27 10.70
N HIS A 50 -0.97 -16.62 9.83
CA HIS A 50 -1.39 -15.44 9.08
C HIS A 50 -2.66 -15.67 8.25
N TYR A 51 -2.78 -16.81 7.58
CA TYR A 51 -3.95 -17.11 6.75
C TYR A 51 -5.15 -17.50 7.59
N ASP A 52 -4.96 -18.22 8.69
CA ASP A 52 -6.05 -18.48 9.64
C ASP A 52 -6.58 -17.17 10.25
N ALA A 53 -5.68 -16.25 10.63
CA ALA A 53 -6.04 -14.91 11.09
C ALA A 53 -6.82 -14.12 10.02
N TRP A 54 -6.40 -14.23 8.76
CA TRP A 54 -7.07 -13.57 7.62
C TRP A 54 -8.44 -14.17 7.34
N ASP A 55 -8.59 -15.49 7.48
CA ASP A 55 -9.87 -16.20 7.34
C ASP A 55 -10.82 -15.99 8.54
N GLY A 56 -10.36 -15.30 9.60
CA GLY A 56 -11.12 -15.09 10.83
C GLY A 56 -11.20 -16.32 11.74
N LYS A 57 -10.31 -17.30 11.55
CA LYS A 57 -10.20 -18.48 12.39
C LYS A 57 -9.34 -18.17 13.62
N PRO A 58 -9.72 -18.66 14.81
CA PRO A 58 -8.93 -18.44 16.02
C PRO A 58 -7.60 -19.19 15.95
N ALA A 59 -6.58 -18.66 16.63
CA ALA A 59 -5.36 -19.41 16.95
C ALA A 59 -5.70 -20.72 17.68
N ASP A 60 -4.94 -21.79 17.45
CA ASP A 60 -5.24 -23.12 18.03
C ASP A 60 -5.32 -23.10 19.56
N ALA A 61 -4.48 -22.30 20.22
CA ALA A 61 -4.52 -22.11 21.69
C ALA A 61 -5.80 -21.44 22.20
N LEU A 62 -6.56 -20.78 21.32
CA LEU A 62 -7.80 -20.06 21.63
C LEU A 62 -8.99 -20.60 20.84
N LYS A 63 -8.91 -21.81 20.26
CA LYS A 63 -9.99 -22.37 19.42
C LYS A 63 -11.30 -22.59 20.18
N ASP A 64 -11.19 -22.90 21.47
CA ASP A 64 -12.33 -23.15 22.36
C ASP A 64 -12.71 -21.88 23.15
N ALA A 65 -12.00 -20.76 22.95
CA ALA A 65 -12.32 -19.50 23.59
C ALA A 65 -13.59 -18.91 22.95
N SER A 66 -14.53 -18.50 23.79
CA SER A 66 -15.74 -17.79 23.37
C SER A 66 -15.65 -16.34 23.81
N PHE A 67 -15.71 -15.42 22.85
CA PHE A 67 -15.72 -13.99 23.11
C PHE A 67 -17.11 -13.41 22.81
N PRO A 68 -17.58 -12.43 23.62
CA PRO A 68 -18.88 -11.81 23.40
C PRO A 68 -18.88 -11.00 22.09
N PRO A 69 -20.04 -10.80 21.46
CA PRO A 69 -20.15 -9.90 20.31
C PRO A 69 -19.75 -8.46 20.69
N PRO A 70 -19.25 -7.67 19.73
CA PRO A 70 -18.86 -6.28 20.00
C PRO A 70 -20.05 -5.44 20.44
N SER A 71 -19.84 -4.53 21.39
CA SER A 71 -20.87 -3.60 21.87
C SER A 71 -21.21 -2.53 20.83
N LEU A 72 -22.39 -1.91 20.97
CA LEU A 72 -22.79 -0.76 20.15
C LEU A 72 -21.74 0.36 20.20
N GLU A 73 -21.28 0.70 21.40
CA GLU A 73 -20.28 1.75 21.62
C GLU A 73 -18.97 1.47 20.88
N LEU A 74 -18.49 0.21 20.92
CA LEU A 74 -17.26 -0.17 20.21
C LEU A 74 -17.44 -0.05 18.70
N ILE A 75 -18.59 -0.50 18.18
CA ILE A 75 -18.91 -0.42 16.74
C ILE A 75 -18.96 1.04 16.29
N GLU A 76 -19.62 1.93 17.04
CA GLU A 76 -19.73 3.35 16.72
C GLU A 76 -18.37 4.04 16.65
N ARG A 77 -17.47 3.73 17.61
CA ARG A 77 -16.09 4.25 17.61
C ARG A 77 -15.27 3.78 16.41
N LEU A 78 -15.67 2.69 15.76
CA LEU A 78 -14.95 2.06 14.67
C LEU A 78 -15.65 2.17 13.30
N TYR A 79 -16.63 3.07 13.11
CA TYR A 79 -17.29 3.23 11.80
C TYR A 79 -16.32 3.56 10.65
N ARG A 80 -15.29 4.38 10.91
CA ARG A 80 -14.22 4.63 9.92
C ARG A 80 -13.49 3.33 9.58
N THR A 81 -13.13 2.54 10.60
CA THR A 81 -12.46 1.25 10.44
C THR A 81 -13.33 0.26 9.69
N GLU A 82 -14.63 0.14 10.02
CA GLU A 82 -15.60 -0.70 9.32
C GLU A 82 -15.60 -0.34 7.82
N SER A 83 -15.74 0.95 7.49
CA SER A 83 -15.76 1.41 6.09
C SER A 83 -14.50 1.03 5.32
N ILE A 84 -13.32 1.20 5.91
CA ILE A 84 -12.04 0.85 5.26
C ILE A 84 -11.93 -0.67 5.11
N VAL A 85 -12.25 -1.43 6.17
CA VAL A 85 -12.20 -2.90 6.17
C VAL A 85 -13.12 -3.52 5.12
N LEU A 86 -14.34 -3.00 4.96
CA LEU A 86 -15.28 -3.52 3.96
C LEU A 86 -14.73 -3.41 2.53
N SER A 87 -13.91 -2.41 2.25
CA SER A 87 -13.17 -2.27 0.99
C SER A 87 -11.90 -3.13 0.95
N MET A 88 -11.16 -3.27 2.05
CA MET A 88 -10.04 -4.24 2.12
C MET A 88 -10.51 -5.68 1.83
N MET A 89 -11.72 -6.02 2.26
CA MET A 89 -12.37 -7.30 1.99
C MET A 89 -12.60 -7.56 0.51
N ASP A 90 -12.50 -6.56 -0.38
CA ASP A 90 -12.48 -6.81 -1.82
C ASP A 90 -11.38 -7.80 -2.19
N LYS A 91 -10.26 -7.88 -1.44
CA LYS A 91 -9.12 -8.75 -1.73
C LYS A 91 -9.44 -10.23 -1.60
N HIS A 92 -10.22 -10.60 -0.58
CA HIS A 92 -10.45 -11.99 -0.18
C HIS A 92 -11.95 -12.39 -0.19
N TYR A 93 -12.85 -11.44 0.10
CA TYR A 93 -14.31 -11.64 0.20
C TYR A 93 -15.09 -10.82 -0.86
N ASP A 94 -14.51 -10.66 -2.07
CA ASP A 94 -15.06 -9.82 -3.15
C ASP A 94 -16.51 -10.15 -3.50
N THR A 95 -16.90 -11.42 -3.44
CA THR A 95 -18.26 -11.87 -3.80
C THR A 95 -19.26 -11.80 -2.64
N ALA A 96 -18.80 -11.58 -1.41
CA ALA A 96 -19.68 -11.52 -0.25
C ALA A 96 -20.47 -10.20 -0.26
N PRO A 97 -21.79 -10.23 -0.03
CA PRO A 97 -22.59 -9.02 0.12
C PRO A 97 -22.17 -8.24 1.37
N VAL A 98 -22.52 -6.94 1.41
CA VAL A 98 -22.14 -6.04 2.50
C VAL A 98 -22.51 -6.59 3.89
N ASN A 99 -23.69 -7.17 4.06
CA ASN A 99 -24.12 -7.72 5.35
C ASN A 99 -23.26 -8.90 5.81
N GLU A 100 -22.83 -9.78 4.90
CA GLU A 100 -21.93 -10.88 5.22
C GLU A 100 -20.55 -10.35 5.60
N ARG A 101 -20.02 -9.39 4.84
CA ARG A 101 -18.75 -8.71 5.15
C ARG A 101 -18.79 -8.02 6.52
N LYS A 102 -19.91 -7.37 6.86
CA LYS A 102 -20.11 -6.77 8.19
C LYS A 102 -20.10 -7.83 9.30
N HIS A 103 -20.73 -8.98 9.09
CA HIS A 103 -20.66 -10.07 10.07
C HIS A 103 -19.26 -10.66 10.21
N ILE A 104 -18.49 -10.82 9.13
CA ILE A 104 -17.08 -11.21 9.19
C ILE A 104 -16.29 -10.18 10.01
N TYR A 105 -16.50 -8.89 9.76
CA TYR A 105 -15.89 -7.80 10.52
C TYR A 105 -16.24 -7.87 12.02
N TYR A 106 -17.50 -8.09 12.39
CA TYR A 106 -17.92 -8.21 13.79
C TYR A 106 -17.34 -9.45 14.49
N SER A 107 -17.25 -10.58 13.78
CA SER A 107 -16.60 -11.79 14.30
C SER A 107 -15.12 -11.55 14.58
N MET A 108 -14.41 -10.90 13.66
CA MET A 108 -13.01 -10.52 13.86
C MET A 108 -12.86 -9.48 14.98
N LEU A 109 -13.78 -8.51 15.07
CA LEU A 109 -13.77 -7.48 16.12
C LEU A 109 -13.93 -8.11 17.50
N SER A 110 -14.86 -9.05 17.65
CA SER A 110 -15.05 -9.86 18.87
C SER A 110 -13.79 -10.63 19.22
N TYR A 111 -13.24 -11.38 18.26
CA TYR A 111 -12.04 -12.19 18.45
C TYR A 111 -10.85 -11.35 18.90
N TRP A 112 -10.51 -10.29 18.17
CA TRP A 112 -9.32 -9.48 18.47
C TRP A 112 -9.47 -8.64 19.74
N THR A 113 -10.69 -8.21 20.08
CA THR A 113 -10.98 -7.61 21.39
C THR A 113 -10.68 -8.61 22.51
N GLY A 114 -11.22 -9.83 22.39
CA GLY A 114 -10.99 -10.92 23.34
C GLY A 114 -9.52 -11.34 23.45
N VAL A 115 -8.79 -11.40 22.34
CA VAL A 115 -7.34 -11.67 22.33
C VAL A 115 -6.60 -10.60 23.12
N LEU A 116 -6.85 -9.32 22.84
CA LEU A 116 -6.20 -8.23 23.55
C LEU A 116 -6.54 -8.23 25.05
N ASP A 117 -7.76 -8.59 25.44
CA ASP A 117 -8.16 -8.73 26.86
C ASP A 117 -7.46 -9.92 27.53
N THR A 118 -7.32 -11.04 26.81
CA THR A 118 -6.73 -12.28 27.32
C THR A 118 -5.23 -12.14 27.52
N VAL A 119 -4.52 -11.65 26.49
CA VAL A 119 -3.05 -11.57 26.53
C VAL A 119 -2.55 -10.29 27.20
N ASN A 120 -3.40 -9.25 27.25
CA ASN A 120 -3.15 -7.95 27.85
C ASN A 120 -1.75 -7.40 27.52
N PRO A 121 -1.46 -7.10 26.23
CA PRO A 121 -0.14 -6.68 25.81
C PRO A 121 0.11 -5.21 26.16
N ASP A 122 1.38 -4.88 26.41
CA ASP A 122 1.82 -3.49 26.63
C ASP A 122 2.04 -2.73 25.31
N ALA A 123 2.24 -3.45 24.19
CA ALA A 123 2.42 -2.90 22.84
C ALA A 123 2.02 -3.92 21.76
N VAL A 124 1.62 -3.42 20.59
CA VAL A 124 1.34 -4.23 19.40
C VAL A 124 2.28 -3.83 18.25
N VAL A 125 3.22 -4.69 17.91
CA VAL A 125 4.28 -4.40 16.92
C VAL A 125 3.90 -4.97 15.57
N PHE A 126 3.94 -4.18 14.51
CA PHE A 126 3.65 -4.62 13.15
C PHE A 126 4.89 -4.55 12.27
N ALA A 127 5.08 -5.56 11.40
CA ALA A 127 6.16 -5.54 10.42
C ALA A 127 6.05 -4.33 9.49
N ILE A 128 4.88 -4.08 8.92
CA ILE A 128 4.63 -2.92 8.05
C ILE A 128 3.29 -2.30 8.37
N VAL A 129 2.96 -1.17 7.73
CA VAL A 129 1.63 -0.55 7.80
C VAL A 129 0.54 -1.64 7.67
N PRO A 130 -0.34 -1.78 8.68
CA PRO A 130 -1.40 -2.79 8.67
C PRO A 130 -2.31 -2.64 7.45
N HIS A 131 -2.51 -3.72 6.70
CA HIS A 131 -3.18 -3.70 5.39
C HIS A 131 -3.85 -5.02 5.01
N THR A 132 -3.91 -5.97 5.95
CA THR A 132 -4.84 -7.10 5.87
C THR A 132 -5.98 -6.83 6.84
N VAL A 133 -7.14 -7.42 6.56
CA VAL A 133 -8.37 -7.15 7.32
C VAL A 133 -8.13 -7.28 8.83
N TYR A 134 -7.56 -8.41 9.27
CA TYR A 134 -7.37 -8.70 10.68
C TYR A 134 -6.33 -7.77 11.35
N ASN A 135 -5.21 -7.47 10.68
CA ASN A 135 -4.15 -6.68 11.32
C ASN A 135 -4.52 -5.19 11.39
N TYR A 136 -5.33 -4.69 10.46
CA TYR A 136 -5.86 -3.34 10.51
C TYR A 136 -6.92 -3.20 11.61
N ILE A 137 -7.80 -4.20 11.79
CA ILE A 137 -8.71 -4.24 12.95
C ILE A 137 -7.92 -4.23 14.26
N LEU A 138 -6.90 -5.07 14.38
CA LEU A 138 -6.06 -5.15 15.57
C LEU A 138 -5.32 -3.83 15.85
N TYR A 139 -4.84 -3.16 14.81
CA TYR A 139 -4.19 -1.85 14.92
C TYR A 139 -5.13 -0.79 15.49
N GLU A 140 -6.35 -0.65 14.94
CA GLU A 140 -7.30 0.36 15.43
C GLU A 140 -7.80 0.01 16.85
N LEU A 141 -8.01 -1.27 17.16
CA LEU A 141 -8.31 -1.71 18.53
C LEU A 141 -7.19 -1.37 19.52
N ALA A 142 -5.93 -1.59 19.14
CA ALA A 142 -4.77 -1.25 19.97
C ALA A 142 -4.69 0.27 20.21
N ARG A 143 -4.97 1.10 19.19
CA ARG A 143 -5.04 2.56 19.32
C ARG A 143 -6.17 3.04 20.22
N LEU A 144 -7.36 2.43 20.11
CA LEU A 144 -8.49 2.77 21.00
C LEU A 144 -8.18 2.48 22.48
N ARG A 145 -7.22 1.59 22.75
CA ARG A 145 -6.69 1.24 24.08
C ARG A 145 -5.41 1.98 24.44
N GLU A 146 -4.97 2.94 23.61
CA GLU A 146 -3.75 3.72 23.82
C GLU A 146 -2.48 2.85 23.96
N LEU A 147 -2.48 1.70 23.28
CA LEU A 147 -1.30 0.85 23.17
C LEU A 147 -0.35 1.42 22.09
N PRO A 148 0.98 1.42 22.32
CA PRO A 148 1.95 1.70 21.28
C PRO A 148 1.79 0.71 20.12
N THR A 149 1.74 1.25 18.90
CA THR A 149 1.60 0.48 17.66
C THR A 149 2.75 0.70 16.68
N PRO A 150 4.01 0.42 17.07
CA PRO A 150 5.16 0.64 16.19
C PRO A 150 5.02 -0.20 14.92
N CYS A 151 5.20 0.44 13.77
CA CYS A 151 5.22 -0.21 12.47
C CYS A 151 6.23 0.44 11.52
N PHE A 152 6.44 -0.17 10.37
CA PHE A 152 7.40 0.31 9.39
C PHE A 152 6.76 0.57 8.02
N GLU A 153 7.41 1.40 7.21
CA GLU A 153 7.04 1.63 5.82
C GLU A 153 8.27 1.45 4.93
N ASP A 154 8.13 0.54 3.98
CA ASP A 154 9.15 0.29 2.96
C ASP A 154 9.08 1.38 1.89
N THR A 155 10.19 2.12 1.74
CA THR A 155 10.28 3.23 0.78
C THR A 155 10.69 2.76 -0.61
N TYR A 156 11.24 1.54 -0.75
CA TYR A 156 11.92 1.07 -1.96
C TYR A 156 13.07 1.98 -2.44
N VAL A 157 13.62 2.80 -1.54
CA VAL A 157 14.80 3.66 -1.80
C VAL A 157 15.99 3.06 -1.06
N GLY A 158 16.90 2.37 -1.76
CA GLY A 158 18.20 1.95 -1.22
C GLY A 158 18.15 1.26 0.15
N SER A 159 17.18 0.37 0.39
CA SER A 159 16.98 -0.31 1.69
C SER A 159 16.75 0.65 2.88
N HIS A 160 16.09 1.79 2.67
CA HIS A 160 15.67 2.71 3.72
C HIS A 160 14.27 2.38 4.19
N LEU A 161 14.17 1.90 5.43
CA LEU A 161 12.91 1.56 6.08
C LEU A 161 12.53 2.67 7.06
N LEU A 162 11.36 3.29 6.88
CA LEU A 162 10.88 4.31 7.80
C LEU A 162 10.15 3.69 8.99
N PHE A 163 10.36 4.27 10.16
CA PHE A 163 9.64 3.93 11.38
C PHE A 163 8.45 4.86 11.60
N TYR A 164 7.29 4.28 11.93
CA TYR A 164 6.06 4.98 12.32
C TYR A 164 5.61 4.53 13.72
N ASP A 165 5.36 5.52 14.59
CA ASP A 165 4.65 5.33 15.86
C ASP A 165 3.12 5.30 15.65
N ASP A 166 2.64 6.12 14.72
CA ASP A 166 1.26 6.16 14.23
C ASP A 166 1.28 6.28 12.71
N PHE A 167 0.78 5.26 11.99
CA PHE A 167 0.82 5.25 10.53
C PHE A 167 0.03 6.42 9.93
N TRP A 168 -1.07 6.88 10.57
CA TRP A 168 -1.87 7.99 10.07
C TRP A 168 -1.04 9.28 10.02
N THR A 169 -0.12 9.41 10.99
CA THR A 169 0.79 10.54 11.07
C THR A 169 2.14 10.29 10.40
N GLY A 170 2.44 9.09 9.91
CA GLY A 170 3.73 8.79 9.24
C GLY A 170 4.95 9.12 10.12
N SER A 171 6.12 9.39 9.52
CA SER A 171 7.35 9.58 10.29
C SER A 171 7.46 11.01 10.86
N LYS A 172 7.32 11.12 12.19
CA LYS A 172 7.62 12.35 12.93
C LYS A 172 9.11 12.71 12.88
N GLU A 173 9.98 11.70 12.88
CA GLU A 173 11.43 11.86 12.79
C GLU A 173 11.81 12.52 11.45
N LEU A 174 11.29 12.01 10.33
CA LEU A 174 11.54 12.57 9.00
C LEU A 174 11.11 14.03 8.89
N ARG A 175 9.90 14.38 9.35
CA ARG A 175 9.45 15.77 9.35
C ARG A 175 10.28 16.67 10.24
N THR A 176 10.76 16.15 11.37
CA THR A 176 11.62 16.91 12.27
C THR A 176 12.96 17.16 11.61
N GLU A 177 13.53 16.16 10.95
CA GLU A 177 14.80 16.29 10.25
C GLU A 177 14.69 17.24 9.05
N LEU A 178 13.64 17.13 8.24
CA LEU A 178 13.37 18.06 7.12
C LEU A 178 13.26 19.53 7.56
N ARG A 179 12.81 19.80 8.79
CA ARG A 179 12.75 21.16 9.35
C ARG A 179 14.10 21.65 9.87
N ARG A 180 15.00 20.73 10.26
CA ARG A 180 16.32 21.03 10.81
C ARG A 180 17.39 21.13 9.72
N SER A 181 17.31 20.25 8.72
CA SER A 181 18.29 20.14 7.65
C SER A 181 18.28 21.40 6.78
N SER A 182 19.46 21.97 6.56
CA SER A 182 19.71 22.95 5.51
C SER A 182 19.78 22.26 4.14
N SER A 183 19.89 23.04 3.05
CA SER A 183 20.17 22.52 1.71
C SER A 183 21.31 21.50 1.72
N ALA A 184 21.06 20.30 1.20
CA ALA A 184 22.05 19.23 1.05
C ALA A 184 22.61 19.20 -0.39
N ASN A 185 23.85 18.75 -0.56
CA ASN A 185 24.41 18.49 -1.90
C ASN A 185 24.34 17.00 -2.22
N LEU A 186 24.20 16.67 -3.51
CA LEU A 186 24.17 15.27 -3.97
C LEU A 186 25.42 14.50 -3.53
N HIS A 187 26.60 15.12 -3.56
CA HIS A 187 27.86 14.49 -3.19
C HIS A 187 28.00 14.18 -1.69
N ASP A 188 27.16 14.78 -0.85
CA ASP A 188 27.14 14.51 0.60
C ASP A 188 26.30 13.25 0.93
N LEU A 189 25.47 12.78 -0.01
CA LEU A 189 24.68 11.56 0.17
C LEU A 189 25.54 10.30 0.06
N PRO A 190 25.16 9.20 0.72
CA PRO A 190 25.71 7.88 0.43
C PRO A 190 25.68 7.51 -1.06
N VAL A 191 26.68 6.75 -1.52
CA VAL A 191 26.89 6.41 -2.94
C VAL A 191 25.67 5.71 -3.57
N ASP A 192 24.97 4.88 -2.80
CA ASP A 192 23.76 4.20 -3.24
C ASP A 192 22.60 5.18 -3.48
N LEU A 193 22.44 6.20 -2.64
CA LEU A 193 21.46 7.27 -2.85
C LEU A 193 21.84 8.19 -4.02
N GLN A 194 23.13 8.49 -4.20
CA GLN A 194 23.60 9.21 -5.40
C GLN A 194 23.22 8.44 -6.67
N THR A 195 23.53 7.14 -6.69
CA THR A 195 23.23 6.23 -7.80
C THR A 195 21.72 6.11 -8.03
N TYR A 196 20.94 5.99 -6.96
CA TYR A 196 19.48 5.97 -7.02
C TYR A 196 18.94 7.25 -7.65
N PHE A 197 19.39 8.41 -7.19
CA PHE A 197 18.96 9.71 -7.69
C PHE A 197 19.28 9.89 -9.18
N ASP A 198 20.52 9.60 -9.59
CA ASP A 198 20.94 9.69 -11.00
C ASP A 198 20.18 8.72 -11.90
N ARG A 199 19.92 7.49 -11.43
CA ARG A 199 19.13 6.51 -12.18
C ARG A 199 17.71 7.00 -12.40
N PHE A 200 17.00 7.37 -11.34
CA PHE A 200 15.57 7.70 -11.42
C PHE A 200 15.28 9.06 -12.05
N SER A 201 16.21 10.01 -11.96
CA SER A 201 16.09 11.31 -12.63
C SER A 201 16.28 11.20 -14.16
N ARG A 202 17.10 10.25 -14.64
CA ARG A 202 17.50 10.18 -16.06
C ARG A 202 16.87 9.06 -16.87
N THR A 203 16.49 7.95 -16.24
CA THR A 203 16.03 6.77 -16.98
C THR A 203 14.50 6.65 -16.99
N GLU A 204 13.96 6.10 -18.09
CA GLU A 204 12.58 5.58 -18.17
C GLU A 204 12.44 4.24 -17.42
N ALA A 205 13.07 4.11 -16.25
CA ALA A 205 13.07 2.86 -15.51
C ALA A 205 11.65 2.51 -15.05
N GLN A 206 11.09 1.47 -15.64
CA GLN A 206 9.91 0.79 -15.13
C GLN A 206 10.26 0.11 -13.79
N PRO A 207 9.36 0.13 -12.78
CA PRO A 207 9.57 -0.64 -11.55
C PRO A 207 9.81 -2.12 -11.85
N PHE A 208 10.78 -2.74 -11.18
CA PHE A 208 11.20 -4.13 -11.42
C PHE A 208 10.02 -5.13 -11.35
N TYR A 209 9.07 -4.91 -10.45
CA TYR A 209 7.88 -5.73 -10.30
C TYR A 209 6.98 -5.75 -11.56
N MET A 210 6.90 -4.66 -12.32
CA MET A 210 6.11 -4.64 -13.57
C MET A 210 6.70 -5.58 -14.64
N ALA A 211 8.02 -5.78 -14.67
CA ALA A 211 8.65 -6.71 -15.60
C ALA A 211 8.25 -8.16 -15.30
N GLN A 212 8.21 -8.54 -14.03
CA GLN A 212 7.79 -9.87 -13.58
C GLN A 212 6.31 -10.13 -13.87
N GLN A 213 5.44 -9.16 -13.58
CA GLN A 213 4.00 -9.27 -13.89
C GLN A 213 3.73 -9.35 -15.39
N LYS A 214 4.46 -8.57 -16.21
CA LYS A 214 4.35 -8.61 -17.68
C LYS A 214 4.75 -9.96 -18.25
N ALA A 215 5.75 -10.62 -17.66
CA ALA A 215 6.19 -11.96 -18.07
C ALA A 215 5.11 -13.03 -17.85
N VAL A 216 4.30 -12.92 -16.79
CA VAL A 216 3.20 -13.85 -16.50
C VAL A 216 1.92 -13.48 -17.27
N GLY A 217 1.63 -12.18 -17.40
CA GLY A 217 0.36 -11.68 -17.91
C GLY A 217 0.28 -11.39 -19.40
N SER A 218 1.40 -11.44 -20.14
CA SER A 218 1.44 -11.04 -21.56
C SER A 218 2.39 -11.91 -22.41
N GLY A 219 2.30 -11.78 -23.74
CA GLY A 219 3.23 -12.43 -24.68
C GLY A 219 3.32 -13.96 -24.57
N LEU A 220 4.55 -14.48 -24.59
CA LEU A 220 4.84 -15.92 -24.54
C LEU A 220 4.43 -16.57 -23.21
N GLY A 221 4.48 -15.85 -22.08
CA GLY A 221 4.04 -16.39 -20.80
C GLY A 221 2.52 -16.59 -20.73
N LEU A 222 1.75 -15.69 -21.33
CA LEU A 222 0.31 -15.86 -21.49
C LEU A 222 0.00 -17.05 -22.41
N LEU A 223 0.78 -17.25 -23.48
CA LEU A 223 0.66 -18.40 -24.37
C LEU A 223 0.95 -19.71 -23.63
N TYR A 224 2.06 -19.78 -22.90
CA TYR A 224 2.44 -20.94 -22.08
C TYR A 224 1.35 -21.30 -21.06
N HIS A 225 0.86 -20.30 -20.31
CA HIS A 225 -0.19 -20.50 -19.33
C HIS A 225 -1.50 -20.99 -19.97
N ARG A 226 -1.87 -20.47 -21.15
CA ARG A 226 -3.03 -20.95 -21.92
C ARG A 226 -2.85 -22.40 -22.39
N SER A 227 -1.67 -22.73 -22.90
CA SER A 227 -1.32 -24.10 -23.33
C SER A 227 -1.36 -25.08 -22.17
N PHE A 228 -0.86 -24.69 -21.00
CA PHE A 228 -0.93 -25.49 -19.78
C PHE A 228 -2.38 -25.77 -19.34
N ILE A 229 -3.25 -24.75 -19.34
CA ILE A 229 -4.68 -24.93 -19.01
C ILE A 229 -5.36 -25.85 -20.02
N ALA A 230 -5.07 -25.69 -21.32
CA ALA A 230 -5.64 -26.55 -22.36
C ALA A 230 -5.20 -28.02 -22.18
N LEU A 231 -3.92 -28.26 -21.89
CA LEU A 231 -3.38 -29.59 -21.63
C LEU A 231 -3.96 -30.22 -20.36
N SER A 232 -4.04 -29.45 -19.27
CA SER A 232 -4.71 -29.86 -18.02
C SER A 232 -6.19 -30.19 -18.24
N GLY A 233 -6.87 -29.42 -19.10
CA GLY A 233 -8.26 -29.66 -19.50
C GLY A 233 -8.46 -30.99 -20.24
N LEU A 234 -7.55 -31.30 -21.16
CA LEU A 234 -7.49 -32.58 -21.88
C LEU A 234 -7.25 -33.75 -20.92
N LEU A 235 -6.24 -33.64 -20.05
CA LEU A 235 -5.89 -34.70 -19.09
C LEU A 235 -6.99 -34.94 -18.03
N SER A 236 -7.78 -33.92 -17.69
CA SER A 236 -8.86 -34.02 -16.69
C SER A 236 -10.23 -34.35 -17.27
N GLY A 237 -10.36 -34.52 -18.59
CA GLY A 237 -11.65 -34.75 -19.26
C GLY A 237 -12.62 -33.55 -19.24
N LYS A 238 -12.14 -32.36 -18.81
CA LYS A 238 -12.95 -31.14 -18.66
C LYS A 238 -12.89 -30.21 -19.87
N THR A 239 -12.34 -30.67 -21.00
CA THR A 239 -12.13 -29.88 -22.22
C THR A 239 -13.39 -29.14 -22.66
N PHE A 240 -14.54 -29.82 -22.71
CA PHE A 240 -15.80 -29.18 -23.11
C PHE A 240 -16.21 -28.03 -22.17
N VAL A 241 -16.12 -28.23 -20.86
CA VAL A 241 -16.46 -27.21 -19.85
C VAL A 241 -15.52 -26.00 -19.94
N LEU A 242 -14.23 -26.25 -20.14
CA LEU A 242 -13.22 -25.19 -20.28
C LEU A 242 -13.39 -24.41 -21.59
N THR A 243 -13.66 -25.10 -22.69
CA THR A 243 -13.95 -24.48 -24.00
C THR A 243 -15.24 -23.67 -23.95
N TRP A 244 -16.32 -24.21 -23.37
CA TRP A 244 -17.58 -23.48 -23.19
C TRP A 244 -17.39 -22.23 -22.32
N ARG A 245 -16.65 -22.34 -21.20
CA ARG A 245 -16.29 -21.17 -20.36
C ARG A 245 -15.47 -20.14 -21.12
N PHE A 246 -14.55 -20.57 -21.99
CA PHE A 246 -13.76 -19.67 -22.84
C PHE A 246 -14.63 -18.96 -23.88
N LEU A 247 -15.49 -19.69 -24.58
CA LEU A 247 -16.41 -19.13 -25.57
C LEU A 247 -17.37 -18.14 -24.93
N LYS A 248 -18.00 -18.50 -23.81
CA LYS A 248 -18.88 -17.61 -23.05
C LYS A 248 -18.17 -16.30 -22.69
N ARG A 249 -16.90 -16.38 -22.28
CA ARG A 249 -16.08 -15.23 -21.91
C ARG A 249 -15.80 -14.27 -23.08
N LEU A 250 -15.80 -14.72 -24.33
CA LEU A 250 -15.62 -13.82 -25.48
C LEU A 250 -16.82 -12.87 -25.68
N PHE A 251 -18.01 -13.35 -25.32
CA PHE A 251 -19.26 -12.59 -25.44
C PHE A 251 -19.58 -11.77 -24.19
N GLU A 252 -19.08 -12.16 -23.01
CA GLU A 252 -19.26 -11.41 -21.77
C GLU A 252 -18.58 -10.02 -21.82
N ASP A 253 -19.34 -8.99 -21.41
CA ASP A 253 -18.77 -7.68 -21.13
C ASP A 253 -17.72 -7.75 -20.04
N ASN A 254 -16.69 -6.91 -20.16
CA ASN A 254 -15.54 -6.95 -19.30
C ASN A 254 -14.87 -5.57 -19.25
N LEU A 255 -13.98 -5.39 -18.28
CA LEU A 255 -13.28 -4.14 -18.01
C LEU A 255 -12.56 -3.57 -19.22
N ALA A 256 -11.92 -4.41 -20.04
CA ALA A 256 -11.16 -3.94 -21.19
C ALA A 256 -12.08 -3.41 -22.31
N ARG A 257 -13.25 -4.03 -22.50
CA ARG A 257 -14.26 -3.54 -23.46
C ARG A 257 -14.83 -2.20 -22.99
N GLU A 258 -15.30 -2.13 -21.74
CA GLU A 258 -15.86 -0.89 -21.16
C GLU A 258 -14.84 0.25 -21.16
N TYR A 259 -13.58 -0.02 -20.80
CA TYR A 259 -12.50 0.98 -20.88
C TYR A 259 -12.26 1.43 -22.32
N GLY A 260 -12.21 0.49 -23.27
CA GLY A 260 -12.01 0.79 -24.69
C GLY A 260 -13.09 1.68 -25.31
N GLU A 261 -14.32 1.65 -24.79
CA GLU A 261 -15.43 2.50 -25.24
C GLU A 261 -15.25 3.99 -24.87
N VAL A 262 -14.48 4.28 -23.82
CA VAL A 262 -14.34 5.63 -23.26
C VAL A 262 -12.94 6.23 -23.41
N VAL A 263 -11.98 5.45 -23.88
CA VAL A 263 -10.61 5.94 -24.11
C VAL A 263 -10.57 6.86 -25.33
N SER A 264 -9.87 7.98 -25.18
CA SER A 264 -9.48 8.83 -26.30
C SER A 264 -8.01 8.59 -26.69
N ILE A 265 -7.76 8.47 -27.99
CA ILE A 265 -6.42 8.37 -28.60
C ILE A 265 -5.91 9.76 -29.04
N SER A 266 -6.75 10.80 -28.93
CA SER A 266 -6.38 12.17 -29.31
C SER A 266 -5.17 12.66 -28.53
N LYS A 267 -4.24 13.33 -29.21
CA LYS A 267 -3.13 14.02 -28.55
C LYS A 267 -3.69 15.10 -27.61
N ILE A 268 -3.19 15.13 -26.38
CA ILE A 268 -3.54 16.12 -25.38
C ILE A 268 -2.73 17.38 -25.71
N SER A 269 -3.42 18.49 -26.01
CA SER A 269 -2.79 19.79 -26.31
C SER A 269 -2.99 20.81 -25.20
N GLU A 270 -4.04 20.65 -24.40
CA GLU A 270 -4.33 21.51 -23.26
C GLU A 270 -3.43 21.19 -22.06
N PRO A 271 -3.16 22.16 -21.17
CA PRO A 271 -2.52 21.88 -19.89
C PRO A 271 -3.34 20.84 -19.11
N TYR A 272 -2.68 19.85 -18.50
CA TYR A 272 -3.39 18.79 -17.82
C TYR A 272 -2.72 18.35 -16.53
N VAL A 273 -3.54 17.76 -15.67
CA VAL A 273 -3.14 17.01 -14.48
C VAL A 273 -3.26 15.54 -14.83
N TYR A 274 -2.21 14.76 -14.53
CA TYR A 274 -2.19 13.33 -14.78
C TYR A 274 -2.56 12.55 -13.52
N PHE A 275 -3.54 11.66 -13.61
CA PHE A 275 -3.97 10.76 -12.54
C PHE A 275 -3.84 9.29 -12.99
N PRO A 276 -2.70 8.62 -12.71
CA PRO A 276 -2.61 7.18 -12.86
C PRO A 276 -3.46 6.50 -11.78
N LEU A 277 -4.38 5.65 -12.21
CA LEU A 277 -5.17 4.85 -11.28
C LEU A 277 -4.27 3.85 -10.55
N ASN A 278 -4.48 3.70 -9.25
CA ASN A 278 -3.88 2.65 -8.45
C ASN A 278 -4.53 1.30 -8.79
N MET A 279 -3.72 0.23 -8.76
CA MET A 279 -4.25 -1.12 -8.71
C MET A 279 -5.04 -1.33 -7.41
N GLN A 280 -6.21 -1.97 -7.49
CA GLN A 280 -7.05 -2.27 -6.35
C GLN A 280 -7.53 -3.72 -6.33
N PRO A 281 -7.66 -4.31 -5.12
CA PRO A 281 -7.37 -3.73 -3.79
C PRO A 281 -5.89 -3.89 -3.38
N GLU A 282 -5.26 -2.82 -2.90
CA GLU A 282 -3.85 -2.78 -2.48
C GLU A 282 -3.62 -1.91 -1.24
N ARG A 283 -2.53 -2.15 -0.50
CA ARG A 283 -2.11 -1.34 0.67
C ARG A 283 -2.07 0.16 0.35
N SER A 284 -1.56 0.47 -0.83
CA SER A 284 -1.42 1.84 -1.36
C SER A 284 -2.76 2.56 -1.60
N THR A 285 -3.87 1.84 -1.53
CA THR A 285 -5.21 2.43 -1.58
C THR A 285 -5.94 2.27 -0.26
N SER A 286 -5.85 1.10 0.37
CA SER A 286 -6.54 0.77 1.60
C SER A 286 -5.56 0.06 2.54
N PRO A 287 -5.17 0.65 3.68
CA PRO A 287 -5.78 1.82 4.32
C PRO A 287 -5.17 3.17 3.94
N GLN A 288 -4.00 3.23 3.28
CA GLN A 288 -3.23 4.48 3.18
C GLN A 288 -3.93 5.60 2.41
N GLY A 289 -4.97 5.28 1.62
CA GLY A 289 -5.82 6.24 0.93
C GLY A 289 -7.06 6.68 1.71
N ASP A 290 -7.37 6.08 2.86
CA ASP A 290 -8.59 6.37 3.64
C ASP A 290 -9.85 6.36 2.75
N VAL A 291 -10.70 7.37 2.85
CA VAL A 291 -11.89 7.56 1.99
C VAL A 291 -11.54 7.69 0.50
N PHE A 292 -10.32 8.12 0.16
CA PHE A 292 -9.83 8.25 -1.20
C PHE A 292 -9.36 6.93 -1.81
N GLN A 293 -9.56 5.79 -1.13
CA GLN A 293 -9.61 4.49 -1.82
C GLN A 293 -10.69 4.50 -2.91
N ASP A 294 -11.73 5.34 -2.81
CA ASP A 294 -12.60 5.66 -3.94
C ASP A 294 -11.85 6.58 -4.92
N GLN A 295 -11.27 5.97 -5.96
CA GLN A 295 -10.56 6.68 -7.01
C GLN A 295 -11.47 7.56 -7.88
N ILE A 296 -12.77 7.29 -7.92
CA ILE A 296 -13.73 8.16 -8.60
C ILE A 296 -13.91 9.44 -7.79
N LEU A 297 -14.00 9.35 -6.46
CA LEU A 297 -14.06 10.54 -5.60
C LEU A 297 -12.82 11.42 -5.76
N VAL A 298 -11.64 10.83 -5.90
CA VAL A 298 -10.40 11.58 -6.23
C VAL A 298 -10.55 12.31 -7.57
N ALA A 299 -10.98 11.60 -8.62
CA ALA A 299 -11.15 12.20 -9.94
C ALA A 299 -12.21 13.32 -9.94
N GLU A 300 -13.34 13.15 -9.26
CA GLU A 300 -14.39 14.15 -9.07
C GLU A 300 -13.85 15.38 -8.34
N THR A 301 -13.07 15.19 -7.27
CA THR A 301 -12.45 16.26 -6.48
C THR A 301 -11.45 17.06 -7.33
N VAL A 302 -10.57 16.38 -8.07
CA VAL A 302 -9.60 17.05 -8.94
C VAL A 302 -10.31 17.81 -10.06
N ALA A 303 -11.27 17.18 -10.74
CA ALA A 303 -12.00 17.80 -11.84
C ALA A 303 -12.78 19.05 -11.40
N ALA A 304 -13.32 19.08 -10.17
CA ALA A 304 -13.93 20.26 -9.57
C ALA A 304 -12.92 21.38 -9.24
N SER A 305 -11.65 21.02 -9.06
CA SER A 305 -10.57 21.90 -8.61
C SER A 305 -9.72 22.48 -9.75
N LEU A 306 -9.80 21.89 -10.96
CA LEU A 306 -8.99 22.28 -12.12
C LEU A 306 -9.12 23.78 -12.47
N PRO A 307 -7.98 24.47 -12.75
CA PRO A 307 -7.97 25.79 -13.36
C PRO A 307 -8.70 25.85 -14.71
N LYS A 308 -8.99 27.06 -15.19
CA LYS A 308 -9.71 27.26 -16.45
C LYS A 308 -8.85 26.77 -17.62
N GLY A 309 -9.44 25.96 -18.51
CA GLY A 309 -8.76 25.42 -19.68
C GLY A 309 -7.89 24.18 -19.41
N TRP A 310 -7.75 23.75 -18.14
CA TRP A 310 -7.03 22.53 -17.81
C TRP A 310 -7.91 21.29 -17.90
N ARG A 311 -7.28 20.13 -18.11
CA ARG A 311 -7.94 18.81 -18.14
C ARG A 311 -7.39 17.85 -17.10
N LEU A 312 -8.21 16.86 -16.72
CA LEU A 312 -7.78 15.68 -15.96
C LEU A 312 -7.55 14.53 -16.94
N VAL A 313 -6.35 13.96 -16.93
CA VAL A 313 -5.99 12.81 -17.77
C VAL A 313 -5.83 11.58 -16.89
N ILE A 314 -6.64 10.56 -17.13
CA ILE A 314 -6.68 9.34 -16.32
C ILE A 314 -6.16 8.16 -17.12
N LYS A 315 -5.31 7.33 -16.50
CA LYS A 315 -4.81 6.08 -17.08
C LYS A 315 -4.99 4.92 -16.11
N GLU A 316 -5.62 3.84 -16.57
CA GLU A 316 -5.72 2.60 -15.79
C GLU A 316 -4.37 1.87 -15.69
N HIS A 317 -4.14 1.23 -14.54
CA HIS A 317 -2.96 0.44 -14.29
C HIS A 317 -3.01 -0.90 -15.06
N PRO A 318 -2.01 -1.25 -15.89
CA PRO A 318 -2.04 -2.50 -16.65
C PRO A 318 -2.21 -3.76 -15.78
N SER A 319 -1.58 -3.78 -14.61
CA SER A 319 -1.66 -4.90 -13.66
C SER A 319 -3.05 -5.14 -13.08
N GLN A 320 -3.93 -4.13 -13.08
CA GLN A 320 -5.34 -4.30 -12.73
C GLN A 320 -5.98 -5.40 -13.59
N TRP A 321 -5.58 -5.48 -14.87
CA TRP A 321 -6.11 -6.45 -15.82
C TRP A 321 -5.27 -7.73 -15.95
N TRP A 322 -4.05 -7.76 -15.41
CA TRP A 322 -3.16 -8.92 -15.52
C TRP A 322 -3.35 -9.91 -14.37
N LEU A 323 -3.52 -9.40 -13.15
CA LEU A 323 -3.51 -10.24 -11.96
C LEU A 323 -4.91 -10.71 -11.54
N ARG A 324 -5.87 -9.79 -11.41
CA ARG A 324 -7.10 -10.03 -10.65
C ARG A 324 -8.28 -10.36 -11.54
N GLY A 325 -8.65 -11.64 -11.67
CA GLY A 325 -9.75 -12.06 -12.55
C GLY A 325 -9.55 -11.71 -14.03
N LYS A 326 -8.35 -11.21 -14.38
CA LYS A 326 -7.99 -10.59 -15.66
C LYS A 326 -8.88 -9.37 -15.96
N THR A 327 -9.70 -9.44 -16.99
CA THR A 327 -10.60 -8.36 -17.40
C THR A 327 -11.97 -8.41 -16.73
N ARG A 328 -12.21 -9.28 -15.74
CA ARG A 328 -13.52 -9.41 -15.09
C ARG A 328 -13.80 -8.21 -14.19
N TYR A 329 -15.08 -7.84 -14.10
CA TYR A 329 -15.54 -6.91 -13.08
C TYR A 329 -15.28 -7.47 -11.67
N SER A 330 -15.03 -6.57 -10.74
CA SER A 330 -14.84 -6.82 -9.30
C SER A 330 -15.57 -5.73 -8.51
N SER A 331 -15.62 -5.83 -7.18
CA SER A 331 -16.18 -4.75 -6.36
C SER A 331 -15.42 -3.42 -6.57
N ALA A 332 -14.09 -3.46 -6.65
CA ALA A 332 -13.24 -2.29 -6.90
C ALA A 332 -13.31 -1.73 -8.33
N ARG A 333 -13.71 -2.56 -9.31
CA ARG A 333 -13.92 -2.17 -10.72
C ARG A 333 -15.24 -2.79 -11.18
N TYR A 334 -16.34 -2.19 -10.71
CA TYR A 334 -17.68 -2.64 -11.00
C TYR A 334 -18.13 -2.22 -12.41
N ARG A 335 -19.21 -2.81 -12.92
CA ARG A 335 -19.75 -2.45 -14.24
C ARG A 335 -20.23 -1.00 -14.27
N GLY A 336 -19.75 -0.22 -15.22
CA GLY A 336 -20.00 1.21 -15.35
C GLY A 336 -18.99 2.09 -14.61
N TYR A 337 -17.95 1.50 -13.99
CA TYR A 337 -16.89 2.25 -13.32
C TYR A 337 -16.19 3.22 -14.27
N TYR A 338 -15.79 2.76 -15.47
CA TYR A 338 -15.09 3.63 -16.43
C TYR A 338 -16.04 4.59 -17.13
N LEU A 339 -17.28 4.17 -17.36
CA LEU A 339 -18.35 5.07 -17.85
C LEU A 339 -18.58 6.23 -16.89
N ARG A 340 -18.52 5.99 -15.57
CA ARG A 340 -18.63 7.05 -14.55
C ARG A 340 -17.44 8.00 -14.61
N LEU A 341 -16.21 7.48 -14.68
CA LEU A 341 -15.01 8.33 -14.83
C LEU A 341 -15.08 9.21 -16.09
N ALA A 342 -15.54 8.66 -17.21
CA ALA A 342 -15.64 9.38 -18.48
C ALA A 342 -16.72 10.49 -18.47
N ARG A 343 -17.72 10.41 -17.58
CA ARG A 343 -18.75 11.44 -17.41
C ARG A 343 -18.28 12.63 -16.58
N ILE A 344 -17.16 12.51 -15.87
CA ILE A 344 -16.61 13.61 -15.08
C ILE A 344 -16.20 14.75 -16.04
N PRO A 345 -16.67 15.99 -15.83
CA PRO A 345 -16.34 17.11 -16.71
C PRO A 345 -14.82 17.34 -16.82
N ARG A 346 -14.35 17.71 -18.01
CA ARG A 346 -12.93 18.01 -18.30
C ARG A 346 -11.98 16.83 -18.08
N THR A 347 -12.50 15.60 -18.10
CA THR A 347 -11.72 14.37 -17.94
C THR A 347 -11.49 13.67 -19.28
N THR A 348 -10.33 13.04 -19.44
CA THR A 348 -9.98 12.19 -20.59
C THR A 348 -9.35 10.91 -20.08
N LEU A 349 -9.86 9.75 -20.51
CA LEU A 349 -9.22 8.46 -20.26
C LEU A 349 -8.29 8.12 -21.44
N VAL A 350 -7.07 7.68 -21.15
CA VAL A 350 -6.07 7.33 -22.18
C VAL A 350 -5.80 5.82 -22.23
N PRO A 351 -5.30 5.27 -23.34
CA PRO A 351 -5.02 3.83 -23.41
C PRO A 351 -4.07 3.33 -22.30
N THR A 352 -4.26 2.10 -21.83
CA THR A 352 -3.40 1.48 -20.80
C THR A 352 -1.94 1.32 -21.25
N PHE A 353 -1.71 1.27 -22.56
CA PHE A 353 -0.38 1.18 -23.18
C PHE A 353 0.27 2.54 -23.49
N SER A 354 -0.41 3.67 -23.21
CA SER A 354 0.18 5.00 -23.37
C SER A 354 1.47 5.12 -22.55
N ASN A 355 2.48 5.82 -23.07
CA ASN A 355 3.75 5.96 -22.36
C ASN A 355 3.55 6.80 -21.08
N THR A 356 3.75 6.17 -19.91
CA THR A 356 3.62 6.84 -18.60
C THR A 356 4.63 7.98 -18.45
N PHE A 357 5.84 7.82 -18.96
CA PHE A 357 6.89 8.86 -18.87
C PHE A 357 6.49 10.13 -19.63
N GLU A 358 5.99 9.97 -20.86
CA GLU A 358 5.51 11.10 -21.66
C GLU A 358 4.29 11.78 -21.01
N LEU A 359 3.36 10.99 -20.46
CA LEU A 359 2.21 11.52 -19.72
C LEU A 359 2.64 12.31 -18.47
N THR A 360 3.61 11.82 -17.72
CA THR A 360 4.14 12.53 -16.54
C THR A 360 4.90 13.80 -16.96
N LYS A 361 5.77 13.72 -17.96
CA LYS A 361 6.60 14.84 -18.42
C LYS A 361 5.78 15.99 -19.00
N GLY A 362 4.67 15.68 -19.69
CA GLY A 362 3.76 16.69 -20.24
C GLY A 362 2.77 17.28 -19.24
N ALA A 363 2.64 16.68 -18.05
CA ALA A 363 1.66 17.11 -17.05
C ALA A 363 2.14 18.36 -16.31
N GLN A 364 1.20 19.21 -15.91
CA GLN A 364 1.45 20.32 -14.99
C GLN A 364 1.68 19.81 -13.57
N SER A 365 0.98 18.73 -13.21
CA SER A 365 1.14 18.03 -11.94
C SER A 365 0.65 16.59 -12.08
N VAL A 366 1.18 15.70 -11.25
CA VAL A 366 0.66 14.33 -11.08
C VAL A 366 -0.17 14.27 -9.80
N VAL A 367 -1.40 13.76 -9.90
CA VAL A 367 -2.22 13.43 -8.73
C VAL A 367 -2.09 11.95 -8.44
N VAL A 368 -1.95 11.59 -7.17
CA VAL A 368 -1.98 10.19 -6.71
C VAL A 368 -2.70 10.06 -5.37
N ILE A 369 -3.08 8.83 -5.03
CA ILE A 369 -3.43 8.49 -3.64
C ILE A 369 -2.12 8.33 -2.87
N THR A 370 -1.39 7.23 -3.10
CA THR A 370 -0.02 7.01 -2.56
C THR A 370 0.95 6.35 -3.54
N GLY A 371 0.53 6.06 -4.78
CA GLY A 371 1.29 5.22 -5.71
C GLY A 371 2.67 5.76 -6.09
N THR A 372 3.58 4.89 -6.51
CA THR A 372 4.94 5.26 -6.96
C THR A 372 5.00 6.31 -8.08
N PRO A 373 3.99 6.46 -8.99
CA PRO A 373 4.03 7.52 -9.99
C PRO A 373 4.17 8.93 -9.41
N GLY A 374 3.71 9.17 -8.18
CA GLY A 374 3.91 10.45 -7.50
C GLY A 374 5.36 10.71 -7.14
N TRP A 375 6.09 9.69 -6.67
CA TRP A 375 7.53 9.75 -6.43
C TRP A 375 8.32 9.88 -7.74
N GLU A 376 7.94 9.12 -8.76
CA GLU A 376 8.54 9.21 -10.10
C GLU A 376 8.39 10.61 -10.71
N ALA A 377 7.25 11.29 -10.48
CA ALA A 377 7.01 12.66 -10.91
C ALA A 377 7.91 13.67 -10.18
N ILE A 378 8.03 13.54 -8.86
CA ILE A 378 8.89 14.38 -8.01
C ILE A 378 10.34 14.30 -8.49
N MET A 379 10.85 13.09 -8.73
CA MET A 379 12.21 12.85 -9.26
C MET A 379 12.46 13.47 -10.65
N ARG A 380 11.39 13.87 -11.35
CA ARG A 380 11.41 14.50 -12.68
C ARG A 380 11.03 15.98 -12.63
N ASN A 381 11.06 16.59 -11.45
CA ASN A 381 10.73 18.00 -11.23
C ASN A 381 9.27 18.35 -11.55
N ILE A 382 8.38 17.37 -11.54
CA ILE A 382 6.94 17.58 -11.68
C ILE A 382 6.31 17.59 -10.28
N PRO A 383 5.59 18.66 -9.89
CA PRO A 383 4.96 18.72 -8.58
C PRO A 383 3.83 17.69 -8.46
N THR A 384 3.63 17.16 -7.26
CA THR A 384 2.68 16.07 -7.01
C THR A 384 1.63 16.49 -5.99
N ILE A 385 0.37 16.16 -6.26
CA ILE A 385 -0.74 16.30 -5.32
C ILE A 385 -1.10 14.92 -4.78
N VAL A 386 -1.15 14.77 -3.46
CA VAL A 386 -1.39 13.48 -2.79
C VAL A 386 -2.68 13.53 -1.97
N PHE A 387 -3.52 12.52 -2.13
CA PHE A 387 -4.77 12.37 -1.35
C PHE A 387 -4.61 11.41 -0.16
N GLY A 388 -3.65 10.49 -0.23
CA GLY A 388 -3.37 9.53 0.85
C GLY A 388 -2.12 9.89 1.66
N ILE A 389 -1.53 8.87 2.29
CA ILE A 389 -0.37 8.98 3.16
C ILE A 389 0.81 8.16 2.59
N PRO A 390 1.40 8.57 1.45
CA PRO A 390 2.66 7.98 1.00
C PRO A 390 3.82 8.40 1.89
N TRP A 391 4.88 7.59 1.94
CA TRP A 391 6.09 7.89 2.70
C TRP A 391 6.81 9.17 2.25
N TYR A 392 6.62 9.57 0.99
CA TYR A 392 7.23 10.77 0.39
C TYR A 392 6.35 12.03 0.47
N ARG A 393 5.21 12.00 1.20
CA ARG A 393 4.26 13.13 1.24
C ARG A 393 4.85 14.45 1.74
N ASP A 394 5.90 14.36 2.55
CA ASP A 394 6.58 15.50 3.18
C ASP A 394 7.72 16.04 2.29
N CYS A 395 7.92 15.49 1.09
CA CYS A 395 8.94 15.94 0.15
C CYS A 395 8.60 17.33 -0.43
N PRO A 396 9.58 18.24 -0.55
CA PRO A 396 9.37 19.52 -1.24
C PRO A 396 8.80 19.34 -2.66
N GLY A 397 7.76 20.10 -2.99
CA GLY A 397 7.03 19.96 -4.25
C GLY A 397 5.83 19.03 -4.19
N VAL A 398 5.51 18.49 -3.00
CA VAL A 398 4.29 17.73 -2.74
C VAL A 398 3.27 18.57 -1.97
N ALA A 399 1.99 18.45 -2.35
CA ALA A 399 0.87 19.02 -1.60
C ALA A 399 -0.12 17.90 -1.23
N GLN A 400 -0.30 17.66 0.08
CA GLN A 400 -1.37 16.80 0.57
C GLN A 400 -2.69 17.57 0.60
N VAL A 401 -3.77 16.95 0.13
CA VAL A 401 -5.11 17.55 0.05
C VAL A 401 -6.19 16.56 0.46
N ALA A 402 -7.25 17.06 1.08
CA ALA A 402 -8.37 16.25 1.56
C ALA A 402 -9.75 16.72 1.07
N ASN A 403 -9.82 17.77 0.25
CA ASN A 403 -11.07 18.32 -0.28
C ASN A 403 -10.83 19.19 -1.52
N VAL A 404 -11.93 19.68 -2.11
CA VAL A 404 -11.93 20.53 -3.31
C VAL A 404 -11.17 21.84 -3.09
N ASP A 405 -11.30 22.49 -1.93
CA ASP A 405 -10.70 23.80 -1.70
C ASP A 405 -9.18 23.72 -1.53
N GLU A 406 -8.71 22.70 -0.82
CA GLU A 406 -7.28 22.38 -0.71
C GLU A 406 -6.70 21.96 -2.07
N CYS A 407 -7.41 21.11 -2.82
CA CYS A 407 -6.98 20.69 -4.15
C CYS A 407 -6.92 21.88 -5.13
N ARG A 408 -7.91 22.79 -5.09
CA ARG A 408 -7.91 24.03 -5.88
C ARG A 408 -6.73 24.92 -5.50
N THR A 409 -6.48 25.10 -4.20
CA THR A 409 -5.35 25.88 -3.70
C THR A 409 -4.02 25.31 -4.17
N ALA A 410 -3.85 23.99 -4.09
CA ALA A 410 -2.65 23.30 -4.58
C ALA A 410 -2.47 23.50 -6.09
N LEU A 411 -3.52 23.31 -6.90
CA LEU A 411 -3.47 23.50 -8.35
C LEU A 411 -3.22 24.95 -8.75
N SER A 412 -3.78 25.94 -8.04
CA SER A 412 -3.45 27.35 -8.27
C SER A 412 -1.97 27.66 -7.98
N LYS A 413 -1.37 27.02 -6.96
CA LYS A 413 0.08 27.12 -6.73
C LYS A 413 0.89 26.45 -7.83
N VAL A 414 0.42 25.34 -8.40
CA VAL A 414 1.06 24.73 -9.57
C VAL A 414 1.01 25.69 -10.75
N GLU A 415 -0.18 26.23 -11.07
CA GLU A 415 -0.39 27.17 -12.19
C GLU A 415 0.46 28.43 -12.06
N SER A 416 0.57 29.01 -10.86
CA SER A 416 1.39 30.20 -10.61
C SER A 416 2.89 29.89 -10.47
N GLY A 417 3.29 28.61 -10.52
CA GLY A 417 4.66 28.16 -10.29
C GLY A 417 5.15 28.30 -8.85
N GLY A 418 4.24 28.42 -7.88
CA GLY A 418 4.52 28.44 -6.44
C GLY A 418 4.67 27.05 -5.80
N LEU A 419 4.15 26.00 -6.43
CA LEU A 419 4.45 24.60 -6.07
C LEU A 419 5.33 23.99 -7.15
N LYS A 420 6.58 23.66 -6.80
CA LYS A 420 7.58 23.08 -7.70
C LYS A 420 8.34 21.98 -6.99
N SER A 421 8.57 20.88 -7.71
CA SER A 421 9.60 19.92 -7.34
C SER A 421 10.93 20.38 -7.95
N THR A 422 12.00 20.37 -7.16
CA THR A 422 13.35 20.75 -7.59
C THR A 422 14.36 19.67 -7.21
N PRO A 423 15.47 19.52 -7.95
CA PRO A 423 16.52 18.57 -7.59
C PRO A 423 17.02 18.78 -6.15
N ASP A 424 17.26 20.02 -5.75
CA ASP A 424 17.75 20.36 -4.40
C ASP A 424 16.75 19.97 -3.30
N GLY A 425 15.44 20.13 -3.57
CA GLY A 425 14.39 19.72 -2.65
C GLY A 425 14.35 18.20 -2.47
N VAL A 426 14.52 17.46 -3.57
CA VAL A 426 14.61 15.99 -3.54
C VAL A 426 15.87 15.52 -2.84
N ILE A 427 17.03 16.13 -3.12
CA ILE A 427 18.31 15.79 -2.47
C ILE A 427 18.22 16.05 -0.97
N SER A 428 17.66 17.18 -0.55
CA SER A 428 17.44 17.50 0.87
C SER A 428 16.50 16.49 1.54
N PHE A 429 15.47 16.04 0.82
CA PHE A 429 14.58 15.00 1.30
C PHE A 429 15.27 13.64 1.44
N LEU A 430 16.10 13.24 0.47
CA LEU A 430 16.89 12.01 0.54
C LEU A 430 17.92 12.06 1.69
N ALA A 431 18.53 13.21 1.95
CA ALA A 431 19.43 13.40 3.10
C ALA A 431 18.69 13.20 4.43
N ALA A 432 17.51 13.81 4.57
CA ALA A 432 16.68 13.64 5.76
C ALA A 432 16.18 12.20 5.91
N LEU A 433 15.86 11.53 4.80
CA LEU A 433 15.48 10.11 4.79
C LEU A 433 16.63 9.22 5.29
N ASP A 434 17.84 9.40 4.77
CA ASP A 434 19.03 8.65 5.19
C ASP A 434 19.28 8.80 6.70
N ALA A 435 19.21 10.04 7.20
CA ALA A 435 19.49 10.36 8.60
C ALA A 435 18.53 9.70 9.61
N VAL A 436 17.28 9.43 9.24
CA VAL A 436 16.25 8.92 10.16
C VAL A 436 15.81 7.48 9.89
N SER A 437 16.01 7.00 8.67
CA SER A 437 15.57 5.66 8.30
C SER A 437 16.48 4.58 8.88
N ILE A 438 15.97 3.36 8.87
CA ILE A 438 16.73 2.18 9.25
C ILE A 438 17.21 1.55 7.96
N ARG A 439 18.50 1.24 7.88
CA ARG A 439 19.07 0.44 6.80
C ARG A 439 18.60 -1.00 6.97
N ALA A 440 17.46 -1.35 6.37
CA ALA A 440 16.79 -2.63 6.52
C ALA A 440 15.74 -2.85 5.41
N PHE A 441 15.26 -4.08 5.32
CA PHE A 441 14.15 -4.52 4.48
C PHE A 441 13.34 -5.64 5.14
N ILE A 442 12.06 -5.74 4.78
CA ILE A 442 11.11 -6.71 5.37
C ILE A 442 10.68 -7.78 4.37
N HIS A 443 10.55 -7.42 3.10
CA HIS A 443 10.15 -8.30 2.00
C HIS A 443 11.29 -8.47 0.96
N ASP A 444 11.01 -9.18 -0.13
CA ASP A 444 11.96 -9.51 -1.22
C ASP A 444 12.84 -8.33 -1.68
N GLN A 445 14.00 -8.66 -2.28
CA GLN A 445 15.09 -7.75 -2.63
C GLN A 445 14.82 -6.65 -3.69
N ILE A 446 13.55 -6.33 -3.96
CA ILE A 446 13.17 -5.39 -5.01
C ILE A 446 13.61 -3.97 -4.64
N GLY A 447 14.63 -3.46 -5.34
CA GLY A 447 15.17 -2.10 -5.14
C GLY A 447 16.24 -1.96 -4.05
N GLN A 448 16.80 -3.07 -3.59
CA GLN A 448 17.78 -3.09 -2.48
C GLN A 448 19.22 -2.85 -2.95
N SER A 449 20.03 -2.30 -2.04
CA SER A 449 21.50 -2.30 -2.19
C SER A 449 22.01 -3.74 -2.09
N GLU A 450 22.82 -4.19 -3.04
CA GLU A 450 23.22 -5.60 -3.28
C GLU A 450 23.98 -6.30 -2.12
N ASN A 451 24.17 -5.67 -0.95
CA ASN A 451 25.15 -6.11 0.06
C ASN A 451 24.60 -6.40 1.48
N MET A 452 23.30 -6.30 1.76
CA MET A 452 22.76 -6.53 3.12
C MET A 452 22.14 -7.92 3.28
N SER A 453 22.51 -8.63 4.36
CA SER A 453 21.91 -9.93 4.70
C SER A 453 20.56 -9.79 5.40
N GLY A 454 19.71 -10.81 5.33
CA GLY A 454 18.44 -10.83 6.07
C GLY A 454 18.63 -10.71 7.58
N ALA A 455 19.64 -11.41 8.14
CA ALA A 455 19.98 -11.32 9.56
C ALA A 455 20.39 -9.90 9.99
N GLU A 456 21.22 -9.23 9.18
CA GLU A 456 21.63 -7.84 9.41
C GLU A 456 20.42 -6.89 9.37
N SER A 457 19.52 -7.07 8.41
CA SER A 457 18.27 -6.32 8.32
C SER A 457 17.43 -6.46 9.59
N PHE A 458 17.17 -7.69 10.04
CA PHE A 458 16.41 -7.96 11.27
C PHE A 458 17.09 -7.42 12.52
N GLN A 459 18.43 -7.44 12.58
CA GLN A 459 19.18 -6.85 13.68
C GLN A 459 18.95 -5.33 13.75
N ASN A 460 19.04 -4.62 12.62
CA ASN A 460 18.83 -3.17 12.57
C ASN A 460 17.40 -2.78 12.97
N ILE A 461 16.40 -3.56 12.53
CA ILE A 461 15.01 -3.41 12.94
C ILE A 461 14.86 -3.62 14.46
N ALA A 462 15.47 -4.68 15.01
CA ALA A 462 15.40 -4.99 16.44
C ALA A 462 16.01 -3.88 17.30
N LEU A 463 17.14 -3.31 16.87
CA LEU A 463 17.78 -2.17 17.55
C LEU A 463 16.85 -0.95 17.62
N LYS A 464 16.14 -0.62 16.52
CA LYS A 464 15.14 0.45 16.53
C LYS A 464 14.01 0.15 17.51
N LEU A 465 13.43 -1.05 17.44
CA LEU A 465 12.31 -1.44 18.32
C LEU A 465 12.71 -1.42 19.79
N LYS A 466 13.91 -1.88 20.13
CA LYS A 466 14.45 -1.83 21.49
C LYS A 466 14.48 -0.38 22.01
N SER A 467 15.01 0.55 21.22
CA SER A 467 15.07 1.98 21.58
C SER A 467 13.67 2.55 21.83
N VAL A 468 12.73 2.29 20.91
CA VAL A 468 11.35 2.79 20.99
C VAL A 468 10.61 2.22 22.20
N LEU A 469 10.66 0.91 22.42
CA LEU A 469 9.93 0.23 23.48
C LEU A 469 10.52 0.53 24.87
N GLN A 470 11.84 0.75 24.98
CA GLN A 470 12.45 1.24 26.20
C GLN A 470 11.97 2.66 26.55
N GLY A 471 11.87 3.55 25.56
CA GLY A 471 11.34 4.91 25.74
C GLY A 471 9.90 4.92 26.26
N VAL A 472 9.05 4.01 25.78
CA VAL A 472 7.67 3.84 26.31
C VAL A 472 7.67 3.42 27.78
N THR A 473 8.57 2.50 28.16
CA THR A 473 8.66 2.00 29.54
C THR A 473 9.10 3.09 30.52
N GLN A 474 9.85 4.10 30.07
CA GLN A 474 10.29 5.22 30.92
C GLN A 474 9.23 6.30 31.12
N LEU A 475 8.22 6.37 30.23
CA LEU A 475 7.16 7.38 30.27
C LEU A 475 5.91 6.92 31.05
N ARG A 476 5.81 5.62 31.33
CA ARG A 476 4.77 5.00 32.16
C ARG A 476 5.33 4.69 33.55
#